data_AF-A0A2P6PGQ8-F1
#
_entry.id   AF-A0A2P6PGQ8-F1
#
_cell.length_a   1.000
_cell.length_b   1.000
_cell.length_c   1.000
_cell.angle_alpha   90.00
_cell.angle_beta   90.00
_cell.angle_gamma   90.00
#
_symmetry.space_group_name_H-M   'P 1'
#
loop_
_entity.id
_entity.type
_entity.pdbx_description
1 polymer ?
#
loop_
_entity_poly.entity_id
_entity_poly.type
_entity_poly.pdbx_seq_one_letter_code
_entity_poly.pdbx_strand_id
1 'polypeptide(L)'
;MWMAEGFIEESQTERMEDTGNAYFNSLHKIGFLVPSRCDTRVDFDSVFSVPAYNPGNLLYKVNPVKLSELVNTTALVDYFAAVDGNLDGALETTQHLSLNCKEISDMTFGILKNFKRLHTLLLLSGHGSSIKHVPRDLFLSLKDLRTLNLSRTLVSEVPSSIRNVKSLRYLDLSNTPITQLPESIDSLHHVQTIKLRGCAHFLQLPKGTKKLINLRHIDLDIIRQLWAMPPYIGNLTNLQTLSAFLVGREEGCRIGELKNLNNLRGVLRISRLENVSDKEEAEEAALIDKKYLQRLELRWSNVFTEKIEEQEKILECLQPHAGLKELHIQHYAGSTLPTWISNPSFAELLVLTLYRCTNCQLLPSIGQLRMLKSLSIIEMNGVKEINHQFFRDGLVDQAFPAFPKLEILEVDIMFNLKEWREVKLGDLPSLLKLTMDSCPELDCLPSLSWLKSLKHLEFRRCPKLLSLPSDGLPTSLESFIVIDCPELKEWCRKAEGEDWSKISSVPSIWFDCEEVSQEMYKKIVLICLLLILT
;
A
#
# COMPACT_ATOMS: atom_id res chain seq x y z
N MET A 1 -11.47 2.15 18.14
CA MET A 1 -12.36 2.85 19.08
C MET A 1 -13.58 2.02 19.46
N TRP A 2 -14.47 1.61 18.54
CA TRP A 2 -15.63 0.76 18.91
C TRP A 2 -15.25 -0.52 19.67
N MET A 3 -14.18 -1.21 19.26
CA MET A 3 -13.61 -2.35 20.02
C MET A 3 -13.17 -1.98 21.44
N ALA A 4 -12.48 -0.84 21.58
CA ALA A 4 -11.93 -0.39 22.85
C ALA A 4 -13.01 -0.02 23.87
N GLU A 5 -14.13 0.52 23.40
CA GLU A 5 -15.28 0.84 24.24
C GLU A 5 -16.18 -0.37 24.51
N GLY A 6 -16.01 -1.47 23.76
CA GLY A 6 -16.84 -2.67 23.88
C GLY A 6 -18.18 -2.57 23.14
N PHE A 7 -18.25 -1.76 22.07
CA PHE A 7 -19.45 -1.63 21.22
C PHE A 7 -19.56 -2.69 20.14
N ILE A 8 -18.56 -3.56 20.00
CA ILE A 8 -18.61 -4.69 19.08
C ILE A 8 -18.96 -5.92 19.89
N GLU A 9 -20.06 -6.57 19.55
CA GLU A 9 -20.45 -7.84 20.16
C GLU A 9 -19.42 -8.91 19.80
N GLU A 10 -18.82 -9.53 20.82
CA GLU A 10 -17.89 -10.63 20.62
C GLU A 10 -18.67 -11.88 20.19
N SER A 11 -18.51 -12.26 18.92
CA SER A 11 -18.97 -13.54 18.41
C SER A 11 -17.91 -14.62 18.63
N GLN A 12 -18.34 -15.87 18.89
CA GLN A 12 -17.42 -17.00 18.92
C GLN A 12 -16.88 -17.38 17.53
N THR A 13 -17.57 -16.95 16.47
CA THR A 13 -17.26 -17.36 15.09
C THR A 13 -16.68 -16.23 14.25
N GLU A 14 -16.96 -14.96 14.60
CA GLU A 14 -16.52 -13.79 13.83
C GLU A 14 -15.51 -12.95 14.60
N ARG A 15 -14.55 -12.38 13.88
CA ARG A 15 -13.58 -11.44 14.47
C ARG A 15 -14.23 -10.08 14.67
N MET A 16 -13.78 -9.36 15.70
CA MET A 16 -14.24 -8.00 15.97
C MET A 16 -14.09 -7.04 14.78
N GLU A 17 -13.06 -7.18 13.95
CA GLU A 17 -12.87 -6.36 12.75
C GLU A 17 -13.94 -6.64 11.69
N ASP A 18 -14.36 -7.90 11.55
CA ASP A 18 -15.34 -8.28 10.55
C ASP A 18 -16.74 -7.79 10.97
N THR A 19 -17.11 -8.00 12.24
CA THR A 19 -18.35 -7.48 12.82
C THR A 19 -18.36 -5.94 12.83
N GLY A 20 -17.24 -5.30 13.19
CA GLY A 20 -17.09 -3.85 13.15
C GLY A 20 -17.27 -3.28 11.74
N ASN A 21 -16.70 -3.95 10.73
CA ASN A 21 -16.90 -3.57 9.33
C ASN A 21 -18.37 -3.77 8.89
N ALA A 22 -19.05 -4.82 9.36
CA ALA A 22 -20.47 -5.03 9.08
C ALA A 22 -21.34 -3.90 9.67
N TYR A 23 -21.05 -3.47 10.90
CA TYR A 23 -21.72 -2.31 11.53
C TYR A 23 -21.46 -1.02 10.73
N PHE A 24 -20.20 -0.78 10.36
CA PHE A 24 -19.81 0.38 9.54
C PHE A 24 -20.55 0.40 8.20
N ASN A 25 -20.56 -0.72 7.50
CA ASN A 25 -21.24 -0.86 6.20
C ASN A 25 -22.75 -0.66 6.32
N SER A 26 -23.36 -1.12 7.41
CA SER A 26 -24.79 -0.91 7.69
C SER A 26 -25.10 0.58 7.91
N LEU A 27 -24.30 1.27 8.73
CA LEU A 27 -24.42 2.71 8.96
C LEU A 27 -24.20 3.54 7.67
N HIS A 28 -23.26 3.11 6.83
CA HIS A 28 -23.04 3.70 5.52
C HIS A 28 -24.23 3.48 4.58
N LYS A 29 -24.77 2.24 4.52
CA LYS A 29 -25.92 1.88 3.67
C LYS A 29 -27.18 2.67 4.01
N ILE A 30 -27.43 2.94 5.30
CA ILE A 30 -28.56 3.78 5.71
C ILE A 30 -28.24 5.28 5.60
N GLY A 31 -27.08 5.68 5.08
CA GLY A 31 -26.67 7.08 4.90
C GLY A 31 -26.38 7.83 6.19
N PHE A 32 -26.15 7.13 7.31
CA PHE A 32 -25.72 7.74 8.57
C PHE A 32 -24.24 8.13 8.53
N LEU A 33 -23.42 7.28 7.94
CA LEU A 33 -22.05 7.62 7.54
C LEU A 33 -22.06 7.95 6.05
N VAL A 34 -21.50 9.10 5.69
CA VAL A 34 -21.39 9.54 4.29
C VAL A 34 -19.94 9.85 3.94
N PRO A 35 -19.51 9.59 2.70
CA PRO A 35 -18.21 10.02 2.23
C PRO A 35 -18.03 11.54 2.41
N SER A 36 -16.88 11.95 2.92
CA SER A 36 -16.54 13.35 3.21
C SER A 36 -15.52 13.89 2.22
N ARG A 37 -14.40 13.18 2.06
CA ARG A 37 -13.27 13.46 1.14
C ARG A 37 -12.51 12.16 0.89
N CYS A 38 -11.74 12.05 -0.19
CA CYS A 38 -10.68 11.05 -0.26
C CYS A 38 -9.54 11.47 0.68
N ASP A 39 -8.98 10.54 1.45
CA ASP A 39 -7.70 10.74 2.11
C ASP A 39 -6.64 10.79 1.01
N THR A 40 -6.27 12.01 0.61
CA THR A 40 -5.19 12.26 -0.35
C THR A 40 -3.82 12.15 0.32
N ARG A 41 -3.72 11.63 1.55
CA ARG A 41 -2.44 11.08 2.03
C ARG A 41 -2.16 9.83 1.20
N VAL A 42 -1.65 10.11 0.00
CA VAL A 42 -0.76 9.23 -0.75
C VAL A 42 0.10 8.57 0.31
N ASP A 43 0.07 7.23 0.36
CA ASP A 43 1.08 6.51 1.11
C ASP A 43 2.39 7.12 0.63
N PHE A 44 3.10 7.93 1.44
CA PHE A 44 4.20 8.76 0.95
C PHE A 44 5.35 7.91 0.38
N ASP A 45 5.24 6.58 0.54
CA ASP A 45 6.09 5.53 0.00
C ASP A 45 5.63 5.01 -1.37
N SER A 46 4.49 5.45 -1.92
CA SER A 46 3.98 5.08 -3.26
C SER A 46 4.61 5.87 -4.40
N VAL A 47 5.77 6.50 -4.18
CA VAL A 47 6.53 7.23 -5.21
C VAL A 47 6.90 6.32 -6.40
N PHE A 48 6.83 5.00 -6.21
CA PHE A 48 7.15 3.99 -7.23
C PHE A 48 5.97 3.07 -7.57
N SER A 49 4.77 3.38 -7.10
CA SER A 49 3.56 2.69 -7.58
C SER A 49 3.04 3.44 -8.79
N VAL A 50 2.86 2.74 -9.92
CA VAL A 50 1.83 3.10 -10.92
C VAL A 50 0.58 3.55 -10.16
N PRO A 51 -0.23 4.52 -10.63
CA PRO A 51 -1.53 4.81 -10.03
C PRO A 51 -2.43 3.58 -10.17
N ALA A 52 -2.18 2.57 -9.35
CA ALA A 52 -3.09 1.51 -9.05
C ALA A 52 -4.33 2.22 -8.59
N TYR A 53 -5.45 1.88 -9.23
CA TYR A 53 -6.79 2.19 -8.79
C TYR A 53 -6.82 2.04 -7.27
N ASN A 54 -6.73 3.16 -6.54
CA ASN A 54 -6.72 3.17 -5.08
C ASN A 54 -8.06 3.78 -4.65
N PRO A 55 -9.19 3.06 -4.83
CA PRO A 55 -10.50 3.53 -4.37
C PRO A 55 -10.61 3.50 -2.82
N GLY A 56 -9.48 3.34 -2.10
CA GLY A 56 -9.46 2.68 -0.80
C GLY A 56 -9.62 3.56 0.43
N ASN A 57 -9.24 4.84 0.42
CA ASN A 57 -9.26 5.64 1.66
C ASN A 57 -10.26 6.79 1.56
N LEU A 58 -11.54 6.49 1.37
CA LEU A 58 -12.59 7.48 1.61
C LEU A 58 -12.63 7.82 3.10
N LEU A 59 -12.49 9.09 3.45
CA LEU A 59 -12.83 9.59 4.78
C LEU A 59 -14.34 9.71 4.87
N TYR A 60 -14.89 9.28 5.99
CA TYR A 60 -16.32 9.34 6.25
C TYR A 60 -16.63 10.38 7.33
N LYS A 61 -17.79 11.02 7.21
CA LYS A 61 -18.35 11.88 8.24
C LYS A 61 -19.75 11.39 8.62
N VAL A 62 -20.18 11.75 9.81
CA VAL A 62 -21.58 11.53 10.21
C VAL A 62 -22.47 12.51 9.44
N ASN A 63 -23.62 12.03 8.97
CA ASN A 63 -24.63 12.85 8.34
C ASN A 63 -25.27 13.80 9.38
N PRO A 64 -25.13 15.13 9.23
CA PRO A 64 -25.58 16.08 10.24
C PRO A 64 -27.10 16.06 10.45
N VAL A 65 -27.88 15.77 9.40
CA VAL A 65 -29.35 15.69 9.49
C VAL A 65 -29.75 14.52 10.38
N LYS A 66 -29.23 13.32 10.10
CA LYS A 66 -29.52 12.12 10.90
C LYS A 66 -28.99 12.22 12.33
N LEU A 67 -27.88 12.93 12.56
CA LEU A 67 -27.39 13.19 13.91
C LEU A 67 -28.36 14.07 14.70
N SER A 68 -28.89 15.13 14.08
CA SER A 68 -29.84 16.04 14.73
C SER A 68 -31.16 15.35 15.11
N GLU A 69 -31.62 14.41 14.29
CA GLU A 69 -32.79 13.57 14.60
C GLU A 69 -32.55 12.69 15.85
N LEU A 70 -31.33 12.14 15.99
CA LEU A 70 -30.97 11.26 17.10
C LEU A 70 -30.79 12.03 18.42
N VAL A 71 -30.10 13.17 18.40
CA VAL A 71 -29.79 13.99 19.59
C VAL A 71 -31.08 14.51 20.26
N ASN A 72 -32.14 14.73 19.49
CA ASN A 72 -33.44 15.15 20.02
C ASN A 72 -34.20 14.02 20.77
N THR A 73 -33.75 12.77 20.67
CA THR A 73 -34.44 11.60 21.26
C THR A 73 -33.73 11.01 22.48
N THR A 74 -32.45 11.30 22.66
CA THR A 74 -31.65 10.75 23.78
C THR A 74 -30.71 11.83 24.32
N ALA A 75 -30.93 12.25 25.57
CA ALA A 75 -29.89 12.96 26.32
C ALA A 75 -28.71 12.00 26.50
N LEU A 76 -27.60 12.24 25.81
CA LEU A 76 -26.36 11.49 25.96
C LEU A 76 -25.70 11.90 27.29
N VAL A 77 -26.26 11.45 28.42
CA VAL A 77 -25.83 11.86 29.77
C VAL A 77 -24.35 11.51 30.05
N ASP A 78 -23.81 10.55 29.30
CA ASP A 78 -22.44 10.06 29.46
C ASP A 78 -21.40 10.72 28.52
N TYR A 79 -21.81 11.58 27.60
CA TYR A 79 -20.92 12.23 26.62
C TYR A 79 -20.88 13.76 26.78
N PHE A 80 -19.67 14.33 26.75
CA PHE A 80 -19.46 15.77 26.73
C PHE A 80 -18.46 16.18 25.64
N ALA A 81 -18.78 17.25 24.91
CA ALA A 81 -17.90 17.86 23.93
C ALA A 81 -17.57 19.28 24.35
N ALA A 82 -16.29 19.53 24.64
CA ALA A 82 -15.78 20.86 24.96
C ALA A 82 -15.20 21.54 23.71
N VAL A 83 -15.47 22.82 23.58
CA VAL A 83 -14.83 23.71 22.59
C VAL A 83 -13.89 24.65 23.34
N ASP A 84 -12.68 24.82 22.81
CA ASP A 84 -11.61 25.66 23.38
C ASP A 84 -11.23 25.31 24.84
N GLY A 85 -11.44 24.05 25.23
CA GLY A 85 -11.05 23.52 26.53
C GLY A 85 -12.00 23.89 27.65
N ASN A 86 -13.12 24.57 27.34
CA ASN A 86 -14.11 24.91 28.33
C ASN A 86 -14.91 23.66 28.76
N LEU A 87 -14.74 23.28 30.03
CA LEU A 87 -15.40 22.15 30.68
C LEU A 87 -16.60 22.58 31.55
N ASP A 88 -17.03 23.84 31.48
CA ASP A 88 -18.22 24.33 32.17
C ASP A 88 -19.46 23.52 31.76
N GLY A 89 -20.13 22.93 32.74
CA GLY A 89 -21.30 22.07 32.52
C GLY A 89 -20.98 20.58 32.33
N ALA A 90 -19.71 20.18 32.32
CA ALA A 90 -19.33 18.77 32.32
C ALA A 90 -19.60 18.15 33.70
N LEU A 91 -20.32 17.03 33.73
CA LEU A 91 -20.62 16.30 34.96
C LEU A 91 -19.46 15.37 35.34
N GLU A 92 -19.17 15.19 36.63
CA GLU A 92 -18.15 14.23 37.09
C GLU A 92 -18.46 12.77 36.67
N THR A 93 -19.72 12.48 36.33
CA THR A 93 -20.19 11.19 35.81
C THR A 93 -19.90 10.98 34.33
N THR A 94 -19.40 11.99 33.61
CA THR A 94 -19.08 11.91 32.17
C THR A 94 -18.12 10.76 31.90
N GLN A 95 -18.46 9.91 30.93
CA GLN A 95 -17.65 8.75 30.54
C GLN A 95 -16.88 8.99 29.24
N HIS A 96 -17.39 9.85 28.36
CA HIS A 96 -16.79 10.11 27.06
C HIS A 96 -16.61 11.61 26.86
N LEU A 97 -15.36 12.05 26.78
CA LEU A 97 -15.00 13.46 26.67
C LEU A 97 -14.23 13.72 25.38
N SER A 98 -14.71 14.68 24.59
CA SER A 98 -14.02 15.20 23.42
C SER A 98 -13.64 16.65 23.64
N LEU A 99 -12.35 16.96 23.56
CA LEU A 99 -11.81 18.31 23.69
C LEU A 99 -11.34 18.81 22.33
N ASN A 100 -12.05 19.76 21.75
CA ASN A 100 -11.60 20.48 20.57
C ASN A 100 -10.94 21.80 20.98
N CYS A 101 -9.61 21.81 21.09
CA CYS A 101 -8.89 22.96 21.66
C CYS A 101 -7.66 23.30 20.82
N LYS A 102 -7.40 24.59 20.64
CA LYS A 102 -6.12 25.08 20.08
C LYS A 102 -5.00 25.03 21.13
N GLU A 103 -5.32 25.31 22.38
CA GLU A 103 -4.40 25.27 23.51
C GLU A 103 -5.04 24.53 24.70
N ILE A 104 -4.27 23.69 25.39
CA ILE A 104 -4.69 23.08 26.67
C ILE A 104 -3.72 23.55 27.74
N SER A 105 -4.24 24.27 28.73
CA SER A 105 -3.49 24.73 29.89
C SER A 105 -3.34 23.62 30.95
N ASP A 106 -2.34 23.74 31.83
CA ASP A 106 -2.19 22.85 32.99
C ASP A 106 -3.44 22.83 33.88
N MET A 107 -4.19 23.94 33.93
CA MET A 107 -5.47 24.03 34.63
C MET A 107 -6.51 23.05 34.07
N THR A 108 -6.56 22.88 32.75
CA THR A 108 -7.47 21.92 32.10
C THR A 108 -7.14 20.49 32.52
N PHE A 109 -5.86 20.13 32.56
CA PHE A 109 -5.43 18.83 33.10
C PHE A 109 -5.75 18.66 34.58
N GLY A 110 -5.71 19.75 35.36
CA GLY A 110 -6.19 19.79 36.74
C GLY A 110 -7.66 19.38 36.85
N ILE A 111 -8.53 19.97 36.02
CA ILE A 111 -9.97 19.66 35.99
C ILE A 111 -10.22 18.22 35.50
N LEU A 112 -9.47 17.77 34.49
CA LEU A 112 -9.58 16.41 33.92
C LEU A 112 -9.44 15.31 34.99
N LYS A 113 -8.66 15.55 36.05
CA LYS A 113 -8.45 14.59 37.14
C LYS A 113 -9.73 14.29 37.94
N ASN A 114 -10.76 15.14 37.85
CA ASN A 114 -12.01 14.96 38.57
C ASN A 114 -12.94 13.94 37.88
N PHE A 115 -12.77 13.68 36.58
CA PHE A 115 -13.60 12.72 35.83
C PHE A 115 -13.11 11.28 36.04
N LYS A 116 -13.28 10.75 37.26
CA LYS A 116 -12.77 9.43 37.65
C LYS A 116 -13.38 8.27 36.86
N ARG A 117 -14.58 8.46 36.28
CA ARG A 117 -15.30 7.45 35.47
C ARG A 117 -15.05 7.58 33.97
N LEU A 118 -14.08 8.40 33.58
CA LEU A 118 -13.81 8.68 32.16
C LEU A 118 -13.26 7.43 31.46
N HIS A 119 -14.00 6.94 30.47
CA HIS A 119 -13.61 5.84 29.58
C HIS A 119 -12.92 6.35 28.31
N THR A 120 -13.33 7.49 27.77
CA THR A 120 -12.76 8.05 26.53
C THR A 120 -12.31 9.48 26.72
N LEU A 121 -11.07 9.77 26.32
CA LEU A 121 -10.55 11.13 26.19
C LEU A 121 -10.02 11.34 24.76
N LEU A 122 -10.70 12.19 24.00
CA LEU A 122 -10.29 12.57 22.64
C LEU A 122 -9.80 14.01 22.62
N LEU A 123 -8.52 14.22 22.31
CA LEU A 123 -7.99 15.54 22.04
C LEU A 123 -8.03 15.78 20.54
N LEU A 124 -9.05 16.49 20.08
CA LEU A 124 -9.24 16.83 18.68
C LEU A 124 -8.53 18.15 18.39
N SER A 125 -7.37 18.10 17.73
CA SER A 125 -6.69 19.30 17.26
C SER A 125 -6.86 19.44 15.74
N GLY A 126 -7.35 20.60 15.30
CA GLY A 126 -7.45 20.93 13.88
C GLY A 126 -6.07 21.08 13.24
N HIS A 127 -5.14 21.73 13.95
CA HIS A 127 -3.75 21.95 13.55
C HIS A 127 -2.87 22.20 14.80
N GLY A 128 -2.03 21.23 15.18
CA GLY A 128 -0.90 21.43 16.11
C GLY A 128 -1.26 22.06 17.46
N SER A 129 -2.07 21.37 18.27
CA SER A 129 -2.34 21.83 19.64
C SER A 129 -1.04 22.02 20.44
N SER A 130 -0.96 23.05 21.27
CA SER A 130 0.23 23.39 22.08
C SER A 130 0.61 22.37 23.18
N ILE A 131 -0.09 21.25 23.29
CA ILE A 131 0.15 20.20 24.28
C ILE A 131 1.51 19.55 24.03
N LYS A 132 2.49 19.91 24.84
CA LYS A 132 3.84 19.34 24.78
C LYS A 132 4.06 18.18 25.74
N HIS A 133 3.38 18.21 26.88
CA HIS A 133 3.57 17.26 27.96
C HIS A 133 2.23 16.81 28.53
N VAL A 134 2.13 15.52 28.82
CA VAL A 134 1.01 14.95 29.58
C VAL A 134 1.43 14.90 31.06
N PRO A 135 0.70 15.52 31.99
CA PRO A 135 1.05 15.48 33.40
C PRO A 135 1.05 14.05 33.96
N ARG A 136 2.08 13.69 34.74
CA ARG A 136 2.25 12.33 35.29
C ARG A 136 1.06 11.91 36.15
N ASP A 137 0.47 12.84 36.88
CA ASP A 137 -0.63 12.59 37.80
C ASP A 137 -1.99 12.42 37.11
N LEU A 138 -2.12 12.79 35.83
CA LEU A 138 -3.34 12.54 35.05
C LEU A 138 -3.70 11.05 35.04
N PHE A 139 -2.70 10.19 34.75
CA PHE A 139 -2.88 8.74 34.72
C PHE A 139 -2.97 8.08 36.10
N LEU A 140 -2.68 8.82 37.18
CA LEU A 140 -2.96 8.35 38.54
C LEU A 140 -4.45 8.46 38.88
N SER A 141 -5.14 9.44 38.26
CA SER A 141 -6.57 9.70 38.48
C SER A 141 -7.47 8.94 37.51
N LEU A 142 -7.15 8.93 36.21
CA LEU A 142 -8.00 8.38 35.15
C LEU A 142 -7.83 6.86 34.98
N LYS A 143 -8.18 6.08 36.02
CA LYS A 143 -7.93 4.62 36.06
C LYS A 143 -8.86 3.80 35.16
N ASP A 144 -10.04 4.33 34.83
CA ASP A 144 -11.06 3.65 34.02
C ASP A 144 -10.93 3.93 32.51
N LEU A 145 -9.93 4.74 32.11
CA LEU A 145 -9.74 5.18 30.74
C LEU A 145 -9.40 4.02 29.79
N ARG A 146 -10.27 3.79 28.80
CA ARG A 146 -10.14 2.78 27.75
C ARG A 146 -9.57 3.33 26.46
N THR A 147 -9.92 4.57 26.11
CA THR A 147 -9.52 5.23 24.86
C THR A 147 -8.84 6.55 25.15
N LEU A 148 -7.60 6.68 24.68
CA LEU A 148 -6.82 7.91 24.74
C LEU A 148 -6.36 8.31 23.34
N ASN A 149 -6.81 9.49 22.87
CA ASN A 149 -6.33 10.09 21.63
C ASN A 149 -5.55 11.37 21.94
N LEU A 150 -4.26 11.35 21.63
CA LEU A 150 -3.30 12.46 21.70
C LEU A 150 -2.73 12.77 20.31
N SER A 151 -3.37 12.29 19.23
CA SER A 151 -2.90 12.49 17.86
C SER A 151 -2.86 13.97 17.48
N ARG A 152 -1.92 14.34 16.60
CA ARG A 152 -1.73 15.73 16.12
C ARG A 152 -1.47 16.74 17.25
N THR A 153 -0.92 16.29 18.36
CA THR A 153 -0.41 17.13 19.46
C THR A 153 1.11 17.31 19.35
N LEU A 154 1.70 18.14 20.22
CA LEU A 154 3.15 18.31 20.33
C LEU A 154 3.77 17.38 21.41
N VAL A 155 3.05 16.33 21.83
CA VAL A 155 3.50 15.41 22.87
C VAL A 155 4.75 14.68 22.41
N SER A 156 5.87 14.89 23.10
CA SER A 156 7.15 14.24 22.81
C SER A 156 7.41 13.00 23.67
N GLU A 157 6.69 12.85 24.78
CA GLU A 157 6.83 11.71 25.70
C GLU A 157 5.49 11.35 26.35
N VAL A 158 5.29 10.05 26.60
CA VAL A 158 4.19 9.55 27.44
C VAL A 158 4.75 9.18 28.82
N PRO A 159 4.20 9.74 29.92
CA PRO A 159 4.61 9.39 31.28
C PRO A 159 4.58 7.90 31.59
N SER A 160 5.56 7.41 32.37
CA SER A 160 5.58 6.03 32.87
C SER A 160 4.41 5.68 33.80
N SER A 161 3.70 6.69 34.31
CA SER A 161 2.45 6.51 35.06
C SER A 161 1.30 5.94 34.23
N ILE A 162 1.43 5.87 32.89
CA ILE A 162 0.47 5.19 32.00
C ILE A 162 0.17 3.76 32.48
N ARG A 163 1.13 3.08 33.13
CA ARG A 163 0.97 1.74 33.73
C ARG A 163 -0.22 1.59 34.68
N ASN A 164 -0.72 2.69 35.24
CA ASN A 164 -1.84 2.68 36.18
C ASN A 164 -3.19 2.60 35.48
N VAL A 165 -3.25 2.92 34.18
CA VAL A 165 -4.47 2.89 33.36
C VAL A 165 -4.64 1.49 32.75
N LYS A 166 -4.83 0.49 33.62
CA LYS A 166 -4.91 -0.94 33.21
C LYS A 166 -6.10 -1.27 32.31
N SER A 167 -7.08 -0.37 32.26
CA SER A 167 -8.28 -0.44 31.42
C SER A 167 -8.03 0.01 29.98
N LEU A 168 -6.87 0.61 29.68
CA LEU A 168 -6.56 1.16 28.37
C LEU A 168 -6.57 0.09 27.28
N ARG A 169 -7.31 0.36 26.21
CA ARG A 169 -7.47 -0.50 25.03
C ARG A 169 -7.05 0.19 23.73
N TYR A 170 -7.14 1.51 23.65
CA TYR A 170 -6.80 2.30 22.46
C TYR A 170 -5.91 3.48 22.83
N LEU A 171 -4.76 3.58 22.17
CA LEU A 171 -3.82 4.69 22.28
C LEU A 171 -3.49 5.23 20.88
N ASP A 172 -3.76 6.50 20.64
CA ASP A 172 -3.42 7.17 19.39
C ASP A 172 -2.49 8.34 19.64
N LEU A 173 -1.28 8.23 19.12
CA LEU A 173 -0.19 9.20 19.19
C LEU A 173 0.22 9.64 17.78
N SER A 174 -0.61 9.38 16.76
CA SER A 174 -0.27 9.64 15.36
C SER A 174 0.04 11.13 15.12
N ASN A 175 1.03 11.43 14.29
CA ASN A 175 1.46 12.80 13.95
C ASN A 175 1.88 13.61 15.20
N THR A 176 2.63 12.98 16.12
CA THR A 176 3.25 13.64 17.28
C THR A 176 4.78 13.53 17.18
N PRO A 177 5.55 14.40 17.86
CA PRO A 177 7.01 14.33 17.88
C PRO A 177 7.57 13.26 18.82
N ILE A 178 6.77 12.26 19.22
CA ILE A 178 7.19 11.21 20.15
C ILE A 178 8.33 10.37 19.56
N THR A 179 9.35 10.12 20.38
CA THR A 179 10.55 9.36 19.96
C THR A 179 10.53 7.90 20.41
N GLN A 180 9.85 7.62 21.52
CA GLN A 180 9.72 6.29 22.11
C GLN A 180 8.46 6.18 22.98
N LEU A 181 7.91 4.98 23.10
CA LEU A 181 6.94 4.66 24.15
C LEU A 181 7.69 4.28 25.45
N PRO A 182 7.12 4.56 26.64
CA PRO A 182 7.72 4.13 27.89
C PRO A 182 7.70 2.60 28.03
N GLU A 183 8.74 2.00 28.59
CA GLU A 183 8.80 0.53 28.85
C GLU A 183 7.62 0.03 29.68
N SER A 184 7.06 0.90 30.54
CA SER A 184 5.90 0.61 31.36
C SER A 184 4.59 0.37 30.57
N ILE A 185 4.58 0.56 29.25
CA ILE A 185 3.45 0.18 28.38
C ILE A 185 3.18 -1.32 28.47
N ASP A 186 4.20 -2.12 28.77
CA ASP A 186 4.17 -3.58 28.86
C ASP A 186 3.23 -4.13 29.95
N SER A 187 2.79 -3.26 30.86
CA SER A 187 1.84 -3.54 31.94
C SER A 187 0.37 -3.41 31.50
N LEU A 188 0.13 -2.90 30.29
CA LEU A 188 -1.20 -2.62 29.75
C LEU A 188 -1.71 -3.78 28.90
N HIS A 189 -1.97 -4.92 29.54
CA HIS A 189 -2.31 -6.16 28.85
C HIS A 189 -3.62 -6.15 28.05
N HIS A 190 -4.49 -5.16 28.25
CA HIS A 190 -5.75 -5.01 27.50
C HIS A 190 -5.64 -4.11 26.27
N VAL A 191 -4.46 -3.55 25.97
CA VAL A 191 -4.28 -2.69 24.80
C VAL A 191 -4.52 -3.50 23.54
N GLN A 192 -5.46 -3.03 22.72
CA GLN A 192 -5.88 -3.62 21.45
C GLN A 192 -5.36 -2.83 20.26
N THR A 193 -5.16 -1.52 20.40
CA THR A 193 -4.73 -0.65 19.30
C THR A 193 -3.73 0.39 19.77
N ILE A 194 -2.60 0.46 19.06
CA ILE A 194 -1.61 1.53 19.17
C ILE A 194 -1.44 2.16 17.80
N LYS A 195 -1.60 3.49 17.71
CA LYS A 195 -1.34 4.25 16.48
C LYS A 195 -0.22 5.25 16.68
N LEU A 196 0.75 5.20 15.76
CA LEU A 196 2.00 5.94 15.74
C LEU A 196 2.31 6.48 14.31
N ARG A 197 1.32 6.48 13.42
CA ARG A 197 1.50 6.94 12.03
C ARG A 197 1.89 8.42 11.99
N GLY A 198 2.87 8.79 11.18
CA GLY A 198 3.36 10.16 11.06
C GLY A 198 4.27 10.63 12.20
N CYS A 199 4.76 9.74 13.06
CA CYS A 199 5.70 10.07 14.13
C CYS A 199 7.16 10.07 13.63
N ALA A 200 7.57 11.13 12.93
CA ALA A 200 8.82 11.21 12.18
C ALA A 200 10.11 10.82 12.92
N HIS A 201 10.14 10.91 14.25
CA HIS A 201 11.31 10.61 15.09
C HIS A 201 11.16 9.35 15.95
N PHE A 202 10.14 8.52 15.71
CA PHE A 202 9.89 7.33 16.50
C PHE A 202 10.87 6.20 16.15
N LEU A 203 11.77 5.83 17.07
CA LEU A 203 12.89 4.94 16.75
C LEU A 203 12.62 3.46 17.00
N GLN A 204 11.89 3.14 18.06
CA GLN A 204 11.71 1.75 18.50
C GLN A 204 10.44 1.55 19.33
N LEU A 205 9.87 0.36 19.21
CA LEU A 205 8.88 -0.16 20.15
C LEU A 205 9.59 -0.67 21.42
N PRO A 206 8.94 -0.62 22.60
CA PRO A 206 9.54 -1.07 23.86
C PRO A 206 9.85 -2.57 23.88
N LYS A 207 10.86 -2.98 24.67
CA LYS A 207 11.25 -4.41 24.79
C LYS A 207 10.12 -5.26 25.36
N GLY A 208 9.28 -4.68 26.21
CA GLY A 208 8.11 -5.34 26.78
C GLY A 208 6.93 -5.55 25.82
N THR A 209 7.01 -5.15 24.54
CA THR A 209 5.88 -5.23 23.57
C THR A 209 5.29 -6.64 23.46
N LYS A 210 6.10 -7.69 23.62
CA LYS A 210 5.65 -9.10 23.65
C LYS A 210 4.61 -9.45 24.72
N LYS A 211 4.42 -8.60 25.75
CA LYS A 211 3.43 -8.79 26.82
C LYS A 211 2.04 -8.26 26.47
N LEU A 212 1.90 -7.55 25.36
CA LEU A 212 0.64 -6.96 24.91
C LEU A 212 -0.20 -7.98 24.13
N ILE A 213 -0.48 -9.15 24.72
CA ILE A 213 -1.07 -10.32 24.04
C ILE A 213 -2.46 -10.08 23.42
N ASN A 214 -3.18 -9.03 23.85
CA ASN A 214 -4.47 -8.63 23.29
C ASN A 214 -4.33 -7.58 22.16
N LEU A 215 -3.12 -7.22 21.78
CA LEU A 215 -2.86 -6.22 20.74
C LEU A 215 -3.29 -6.76 19.38
N ARG A 216 -4.10 -5.97 18.68
CA ARG A 216 -4.71 -6.30 17.39
C ARG A 216 -4.20 -5.40 16.29
N HIS A 217 -3.91 -4.14 16.60
CA HIS A 217 -3.46 -3.18 15.60
C HIS A 217 -2.28 -2.37 16.10
N ILE A 218 -1.19 -2.41 15.34
CA ILE A 218 -0.10 -1.46 15.44
C ILE A 218 0.02 -0.74 14.10
N ASP A 219 -0.32 0.54 14.09
CA ASP A 219 -0.28 1.39 12.89
C ASP A 219 0.91 2.35 13.01
N LEU A 220 1.95 2.15 12.20
CA LEU A 220 3.18 2.94 12.24
C LEU A 220 3.89 2.97 10.87
N ASP A 221 4.66 4.03 10.59
CA ASP A 221 5.39 4.20 9.32
C ASP A 221 6.80 3.57 9.41
N ILE A 222 6.87 2.25 9.29
CA ILE A 222 8.07 1.47 9.64
C ILE A 222 9.29 1.84 8.77
N ILE A 223 9.09 1.98 7.45
CA ILE A 223 10.21 2.07 6.47
C ILE A 223 11.10 3.28 6.73
N ARG A 224 10.56 4.36 7.31
CA ARG A 224 11.29 5.61 7.51
C ARG A 224 11.83 5.80 8.93
N GLN A 225 11.35 5.03 9.92
CA GLN A 225 11.42 5.42 11.32
C GLN A 225 12.01 4.33 12.23
N LEU A 226 11.57 3.07 12.09
CA LEU A 226 12.04 2.00 12.97
C LEU A 226 13.43 1.51 12.59
N TRP A 227 14.31 1.39 13.59
CA TRP A 227 15.63 0.80 13.38
C TRP A 227 15.60 -0.75 13.47
N ALA A 228 14.71 -1.32 14.29
CA ALA A 228 14.51 -2.76 14.49
C ALA A 228 13.10 -3.08 15.04
N MET A 229 12.66 -4.34 14.88
CA MET A 229 11.47 -4.87 15.57
C MET A 229 11.76 -5.14 17.05
N PRO A 230 10.77 -5.00 17.96
CA PRO A 230 10.94 -5.43 19.34
C PRO A 230 11.03 -6.97 19.41
N PRO A 231 11.85 -7.54 20.30
CA PRO A 231 11.98 -8.99 20.42
C PRO A 231 10.67 -9.68 20.81
N TYR A 232 10.44 -10.85 20.21
CA TYR A 232 9.31 -11.75 20.44
C TYR A 232 7.94 -11.17 20.06
N ILE A 233 7.88 -10.37 18.99
CA ILE A 233 6.62 -9.85 18.45
C ILE A 233 5.67 -10.99 17.99
N GLY A 234 6.20 -12.18 17.68
CA GLY A 234 5.44 -13.36 17.32
C GLY A 234 4.52 -13.89 18.41
N ASN A 235 4.71 -13.46 19.66
CA ASN A 235 3.79 -13.75 20.78
C ASN A 235 2.43 -13.05 20.62
N LEU A 236 2.33 -12.03 19.77
CA LEU A 236 1.12 -11.23 19.56
C LEU A 236 0.19 -11.89 18.54
N THR A 237 -0.26 -13.12 18.81
CA THR A 237 -1.01 -13.95 17.85
C THR A 237 -2.38 -13.38 17.44
N ASN A 238 -2.92 -12.43 18.21
CA ASN A 238 -4.15 -11.70 17.90
C ASN A 238 -3.94 -10.52 16.94
N LEU A 239 -2.70 -10.25 16.52
CA LEU A 239 -2.35 -9.11 15.69
C LEU A 239 -2.97 -9.25 14.29
N GLN A 240 -3.72 -8.24 13.90
CA GLN A 240 -4.41 -8.09 12.63
C GLN A 240 -3.70 -7.10 11.72
N THR A 241 -3.14 -6.02 12.28
CA THR A 241 -2.44 -4.99 11.50
C THR A 241 -1.01 -4.83 11.98
N LEU A 242 -0.09 -5.09 11.06
CA LEU A 242 1.33 -4.81 11.16
C LEU A 242 1.82 -4.38 9.77
N SER A 243 1.99 -3.07 9.56
CA SER A 243 2.28 -2.49 8.24
C SER A 243 3.62 -2.96 7.65
N ALA A 244 4.61 -3.24 8.50
CA ALA A 244 5.84 -3.88 8.08
C ALA A 244 6.49 -4.71 9.19
N PHE A 245 7.49 -5.49 8.81
CA PHE A 245 8.33 -6.30 9.67
C PHE A 245 9.78 -6.14 9.21
N LEU A 246 10.65 -5.64 10.11
CA LEU A 246 12.09 -5.53 9.85
C LEU A 246 12.77 -6.80 10.37
N VAL A 247 13.27 -7.64 9.46
CA VAL A 247 13.98 -8.85 9.84
C VAL A 247 15.32 -8.48 10.48
N GLY A 248 15.52 -8.92 11.73
CA GLY A 248 16.76 -8.80 12.47
C GLY A 248 17.52 -10.14 12.53
N ARG A 249 18.78 -10.09 12.94
CA ARG A 249 19.63 -11.28 13.16
C ARG A 249 19.57 -11.79 14.62
N GLU A 250 19.15 -10.90 15.52
CA GLU A 250 19.06 -11.15 16.95
C GLU A 250 17.87 -12.08 17.28
N GLU A 251 18.00 -12.84 18.36
CA GLU A 251 16.94 -13.72 18.86
C GLU A 251 15.67 -12.91 19.17
N GLY A 252 14.51 -13.45 18.78
CA GLY A 252 13.23 -12.77 18.93
C GLY A 252 12.94 -11.71 17.86
N CYS A 253 13.87 -11.43 16.93
CA CYS A 253 13.68 -10.47 15.85
C CYS A 253 13.78 -11.10 14.44
N ARG A 254 13.96 -12.41 14.38
CA ARG A 254 14.09 -13.20 13.14
C ARG A 254 12.77 -13.35 12.42
N ILE A 255 12.81 -13.76 11.15
CA ILE A 255 11.59 -13.85 10.33
C ILE A 255 10.60 -14.90 10.85
N GLY A 256 11.09 -15.92 11.57
CA GLY A 256 10.27 -16.93 12.24
C GLY A 256 9.27 -16.37 13.27
N GLU A 257 9.46 -15.14 13.75
CA GLU A 257 8.46 -14.45 14.58
C GLU A 257 7.11 -14.25 13.86
N LEU A 258 7.09 -14.30 12.53
CA LEU A 258 5.86 -14.24 11.76
C LEU A 258 5.02 -15.53 11.84
N LYS A 259 5.59 -16.66 12.30
CA LYS A 259 4.98 -18.01 12.26
C LYS A 259 3.54 -18.05 12.76
N ASN A 260 3.29 -17.42 13.90
CA ASN A 260 1.99 -17.49 14.59
C ASN A 260 1.10 -16.27 14.33
N LEU A 261 1.54 -15.31 13.51
CA LEU A 261 0.81 -14.08 13.19
C LEU A 261 -0.17 -14.30 12.02
N ASN A 262 -0.99 -15.35 12.09
CA ASN A 262 -1.87 -15.80 10.99
C ASN A 262 -3.12 -14.94 10.82
N ASN A 263 -3.37 -14.06 11.78
CA ASN A 263 -4.46 -13.10 11.75
C ASN A 263 -4.14 -11.81 10.99
N LEU A 264 -2.88 -11.62 10.56
CA LEU A 264 -2.47 -10.44 9.82
C LEU A 264 -3.28 -10.27 8.53
N ARG A 265 -3.75 -9.05 8.30
CA ARG A 265 -4.62 -8.67 7.19
C ARG A 265 -4.19 -7.37 6.53
N GLY A 266 -4.64 -7.18 5.30
CA GLY A 266 -4.34 -5.97 4.54
C GLY A 266 -2.92 -6.03 3.97
N VAL A 267 -2.08 -5.08 4.35
CA VAL A 267 -0.71 -4.92 3.82
C VAL A 267 0.31 -5.41 4.83
N LEU A 268 1.22 -6.27 4.39
CA LEU A 268 2.42 -6.64 5.14
C LEU A 268 3.65 -6.42 4.27
N ARG A 269 4.60 -5.64 4.76
CA ARG A 269 5.90 -5.45 4.13
C ARG A 269 7.00 -6.09 4.96
N ILE A 270 7.73 -7.05 4.41
CA ILE A 270 8.86 -7.69 5.07
C ILE A 270 10.13 -7.10 4.47
N SER A 271 10.93 -6.43 5.30
CA SER A 271 12.14 -5.75 4.86
C SER A 271 13.37 -6.32 5.56
N ARG A 272 14.53 -6.10 4.95
CA ARG A 272 15.83 -6.62 5.38
C ARG A 272 15.94 -8.15 5.26
N LEU A 273 15.33 -8.70 4.21
CA LEU A 273 15.33 -10.14 3.97
C LEU A 273 16.74 -10.73 3.77
N GLU A 274 17.76 -9.91 3.47
CA GLU A 274 19.17 -10.31 3.48
C GLU A 274 19.69 -10.77 4.87
N ASN A 275 18.92 -10.58 5.94
CA ASN A 275 19.26 -11.04 7.28
C ASN A 275 18.82 -12.47 7.58
N VAL A 276 17.95 -13.07 6.74
CA VAL A 276 17.54 -14.47 6.88
C VAL A 276 18.73 -15.37 6.57
N SER A 277 19.05 -16.31 7.47
CA SER A 277 20.29 -17.09 7.38
C SER A 277 20.24 -18.21 6.35
N ASP A 278 19.09 -18.88 6.25
CA ASP A 278 18.90 -20.11 5.48
C ASP A 278 17.41 -20.33 5.17
N LYS A 279 17.16 -21.38 4.37
CA LYS A 279 15.80 -21.77 3.99
C LYS A 279 14.95 -22.22 5.19
N GLU A 280 15.54 -22.86 6.20
CA GLU A 280 14.79 -23.35 7.37
C GLU A 280 14.22 -22.17 8.17
N GLU A 281 14.99 -21.10 8.37
CA GLU A 281 14.50 -19.86 8.98
C GLU A 281 13.38 -19.21 8.15
N ALA A 282 13.52 -19.22 6.81
CA ALA A 282 12.52 -18.66 5.90
C ALA A 282 11.18 -19.43 5.99
N GLU A 283 11.22 -20.76 6.07
CA GLU A 283 10.04 -21.62 6.20
C GLU A 283 9.25 -21.33 7.49
N GLU A 284 9.93 -20.97 8.58
CA GLU A 284 9.28 -20.62 9.85
C GLU A 284 8.32 -19.43 9.71
N ALA A 285 8.55 -18.52 8.75
CA ALA A 285 7.68 -17.36 8.54
C ALA A 285 6.24 -17.75 8.20
N ALA A 286 6.02 -18.97 7.69
CA ALA A 286 4.71 -19.55 7.36
C ALA A 286 3.79 -18.54 6.62
N LEU A 287 4.29 -17.93 5.54
CA LEU A 287 3.55 -16.92 4.79
C LEU A 287 2.30 -17.51 4.09
N ILE A 288 2.33 -18.81 3.83
CA ILE A 288 1.20 -19.57 3.30
C ILE A 288 -0.01 -19.59 4.26
N ASP A 289 0.20 -19.46 5.57
CA ASP A 289 -0.90 -19.50 6.55
C ASP A 289 -1.62 -18.13 6.71
N LYS A 290 -1.08 -17.06 6.11
CA LYS A 290 -1.56 -15.68 6.27
C LYS A 290 -2.69 -15.34 5.29
N LYS A 291 -3.78 -16.10 5.38
CA LYS A 291 -4.93 -16.08 4.46
C LYS A 291 -5.65 -14.73 4.30
N TYR A 292 -5.46 -13.78 5.22
CA TYR A 292 -6.15 -12.50 5.20
C TYR A 292 -5.32 -11.35 4.61
N LEU A 293 -4.06 -11.61 4.27
CA LEU A 293 -3.23 -10.63 3.57
C LEU A 293 -3.79 -10.36 2.17
N GLN A 294 -3.78 -9.08 1.80
CA GLN A 294 -4.21 -8.60 0.49
C GLN A 294 -3.00 -8.17 -0.34
N ARG A 295 -2.01 -7.53 0.31
CA ARG A 295 -0.74 -7.11 -0.29
C ARG A 295 0.43 -7.62 0.53
N LEU A 296 1.41 -8.20 -0.15
CA LEU A 296 2.69 -8.60 0.41
C LEU A 296 3.82 -7.89 -0.35
N GLU A 297 4.73 -7.29 0.39
CA GLU A 297 5.96 -6.73 -0.16
C GLU A 297 7.16 -7.41 0.47
N LEU A 298 7.99 -8.06 -0.36
CA LEU A 298 9.24 -8.70 0.05
C LEU A 298 10.40 -7.80 -0.41
N ARG A 299 11.19 -7.30 0.55
CA ARG A 299 12.24 -6.31 0.29
C ARG A 299 13.58 -6.70 0.91
N TRP A 300 14.58 -6.75 0.05
CA TRP A 300 15.99 -6.78 0.42
C TRP A 300 16.54 -5.35 0.52
N SER A 301 17.64 -5.16 1.24
CA SER A 301 18.43 -3.94 1.13
C SER A 301 19.34 -3.98 -0.10
N ASN A 302 19.82 -2.82 -0.53
CA ASN A 302 20.74 -2.68 -1.67
C ASN A 302 22.19 -3.10 -1.32
N VAL A 303 22.36 -4.01 -0.36
CA VAL A 303 23.67 -4.46 0.11
C VAL A 303 24.05 -5.71 -0.70
N PHE A 304 25.29 -5.75 -1.18
CA PHE A 304 25.82 -6.90 -1.88
C PHE A 304 25.78 -8.15 -0.98
N THR A 305 25.23 -9.25 -1.50
CA THR A 305 25.23 -10.55 -0.84
C THR A 305 26.05 -11.54 -1.66
N GLU A 306 27.04 -12.15 -1.02
CA GLU A 306 27.90 -13.17 -1.63
C GLU A 306 27.18 -14.52 -1.85
N LYS A 307 26.03 -14.72 -1.19
CA LYS A 307 25.33 -16.02 -1.15
C LYS A 307 24.06 -16.02 -2.02
N ILE A 308 24.22 -15.86 -3.33
CA ILE A 308 23.12 -15.81 -4.32
C ILE A 308 22.22 -17.06 -4.23
N GLU A 309 22.82 -18.26 -4.26
CA GLU A 309 22.10 -19.54 -4.19
C GLU A 309 21.25 -19.65 -2.91
N GLU A 310 21.68 -19.04 -1.81
CA GLU A 310 20.93 -19.08 -0.57
C GLU A 310 19.72 -18.13 -0.63
N GLN A 311 19.85 -16.97 -1.29
CA GLN A 311 18.73 -16.06 -1.49
C GLN A 311 17.64 -16.67 -2.38
N GLU A 312 18.01 -17.54 -3.33
CA GLU A 312 17.08 -18.33 -4.15
C GLU A 312 16.26 -19.29 -3.31
N LYS A 313 16.92 -20.08 -2.45
CA LYS A 313 16.21 -20.98 -1.54
C LYS A 313 15.31 -20.22 -0.55
N ILE A 314 15.79 -19.10 -0.01
CA ILE A 314 15.02 -18.26 0.91
C ILE A 314 13.74 -17.77 0.24
N LEU A 315 13.84 -17.17 -0.95
CA LEU A 315 12.66 -16.64 -1.65
C LEU A 315 11.71 -17.78 -2.11
N GLU A 316 12.24 -18.95 -2.44
CA GLU A 316 11.42 -20.14 -2.72
C GLU A 316 10.55 -20.54 -1.50
N CYS A 317 11.10 -20.48 -0.28
CA CYS A 317 10.37 -20.81 0.95
C CYS A 317 9.40 -19.72 1.42
N LEU A 318 9.50 -18.49 0.91
CA LEU A 318 8.62 -17.37 1.26
C LEU A 318 7.33 -17.32 0.43
N GLN A 319 6.74 -18.49 0.15
CA GLN A 319 5.50 -18.60 -0.60
C GLN A 319 4.32 -17.96 0.15
N PRO A 320 3.62 -16.96 -0.42
CA PRO A 320 2.42 -16.39 0.17
C PRO A 320 1.18 -17.29 -0.01
N HIS A 321 0.15 -17.04 0.80
CA HIS A 321 -1.16 -17.66 0.60
C HIS A 321 -1.76 -17.32 -0.79
N ALA A 322 -2.41 -18.29 -1.42
CA ALA A 322 -2.95 -18.20 -2.78
C ALA A 322 -4.00 -17.08 -3.01
N GLY A 323 -4.68 -16.65 -1.95
CA GLY A 323 -5.66 -15.54 -1.96
C GLY A 323 -5.05 -14.13 -1.95
N LEU A 324 -3.73 -14.00 -2.16
CA LEU A 324 -3.05 -12.70 -2.23
C LEU A 324 -3.46 -11.95 -3.50
N LYS A 325 -3.72 -10.63 -3.39
CA LYS A 325 -4.13 -9.78 -4.52
C LYS A 325 -2.98 -8.97 -5.10
N GLU A 326 -2.00 -8.61 -4.29
CA GLU A 326 -0.89 -7.77 -4.71
C GLU A 326 0.43 -8.28 -4.17
N LEU A 327 1.43 -8.45 -5.04
CA LEU A 327 2.76 -8.92 -4.70
C LEU A 327 3.82 -7.96 -5.23
N HIS A 328 4.73 -7.55 -4.36
CA HIS A 328 5.91 -6.78 -4.75
C HIS A 328 7.18 -7.49 -4.28
N ILE A 329 8.11 -7.73 -5.19
CA ILE A 329 9.45 -8.24 -4.89
C ILE A 329 10.44 -7.12 -5.23
N GLN A 330 11.22 -6.70 -4.24
CA GLN A 330 12.08 -5.53 -4.35
C GLN A 330 13.52 -5.85 -3.96
N HIS A 331 14.48 -5.37 -4.75
CA HIS A 331 15.91 -5.48 -4.50
C HIS A 331 16.44 -6.91 -4.38
N TYR A 332 15.73 -7.88 -4.95
CA TYR A 332 16.09 -9.29 -4.84
C TYR A 332 17.42 -9.59 -5.54
N ALA A 333 18.34 -10.21 -4.80
CA ALA A 333 19.71 -10.45 -5.27
C ALA A 333 19.93 -11.80 -5.95
N GLY A 334 18.94 -12.70 -5.95
CA GLY A 334 19.06 -14.00 -6.62
C GLY A 334 19.03 -13.87 -8.15
N SER A 335 19.49 -14.92 -8.82
CA SER A 335 19.55 -14.98 -10.29
C SER A 335 18.29 -15.56 -10.92
N THR A 336 17.46 -16.24 -10.12
CA THR A 336 16.20 -16.85 -10.53
C THR A 336 15.05 -16.47 -9.60
N LEU A 337 13.88 -16.20 -10.16
CA LEU A 337 12.66 -15.97 -9.39
C LEU A 337 12.03 -17.32 -8.97
N PRO A 338 11.27 -17.34 -7.86
CA PRO A 338 10.80 -18.58 -7.27
C PRO A 338 9.74 -19.27 -8.12
N THR A 339 9.65 -20.60 -8.05
CA THR A 339 8.74 -21.39 -8.90
C THR A 339 7.28 -21.07 -8.63
N TRP A 340 6.94 -20.77 -7.38
CA TRP A 340 5.57 -20.46 -6.97
C TRP A 340 5.01 -19.17 -7.60
N ILE A 341 5.84 -18.23 -8.07
CA ILE A 341 5.35 -16.97 -8.65
C ILE A 341 4.51 -17.17 -9.92
N SER A 342 4.75 -18.28 -10.64
CA SER A 342 4.03 -18.65 -11.87
C SER A 342 2.87 -19.60 -11.60
N ASN A 343 2.62 -19.96 -10.33
CA ASN A 343 1.66 -20.99 -10.00
C ASN A 343 0.21 -20.51 -10.24
N PRO A 344 -0.59 -21.23 -11.05
CA PRO A 344 -1.99 -20.85 -11.34
C PRO A 344 -2.91 -20.77 -10.11
N SER A 345 -2.50 -21.33 -8.97
CA SER A 345 -3.23 -21.21 -7.70
C SER A 345 -3.35 -19.77 -7.20
N PHE A 346 -2.47 -18.85 -7.63
CA PHE A 346 -2.59 -17.40 -7.40
C PHE A 346 -3.69 -16.77 -8.25
N ALA A 347 -4.89 -17.36 -8.19
CA ALA A 347 -6.05 -17.00 -8.98
C ALA A 347 -6.65 -15.64 -8.58
N GLU A 348 -6.26 -15.06 -7.44
CA GLU A 348 -6.72 -13.72 -7.02
C GLU A 348 -5.68 -12.61 -7.26
N LEU A 349 -4.48 -12.94 -7.76
CA LEU A 349 -3.41 -11.96 -7.93
C LEU A 349 -3.75 -10.99 -9.06
N LEU A 350 -3.85 -9.70 -8.72
CA LEU A 350 -4.21 -8.58 -9.60
C LEU A 350 -2.99 -7.72 -9.96
N VAL A 351 -2.04 -7.56 -9.04
CA VAL A 351 -0.87 -6.70 -9.21
C VAL A 351 0.39 -7.46 -8.89
N LEU A 352 1.36 -7.40 -9.81
CA LEU A 352 2.70 -7.93 -9.61
C LEU A 352 3.72 -6.84 -9.97
N THR A 353 4.62 -6.54 -9.03
CA THR A 353 5.76 -5.65 -9.28
C THR A 353 7.06 -6.37 -8.97
N LEU A 354 7.96 -6.36 -9.95
CA LEU A 354 9.35 -6.80 -9.80
C LEU A 354 10.22 -5.54 -9.93
N TYR A 355 10.87 -5.14 -8.84
CA TYR A 355 11.66 -3.91 -8.79
C TYR A 355 13.09 -4.22 -8.35
N ARG A 356 14.09 -3.80 -9.12
CA ARG A 356 15.51 -3.98 -8.77
C ARG A 356 15.91 -5.44 -8.52
N CYS A 357 15.32 -6.38 -9.24
CA CYS A 357 15.79 -7.77 -9.26
C CYS A 357 16.93 -7.91 -10.28
N THR A 358 18.01 -7.15 -10.08
CA THR A 358 19.02 -6.84 -11.11
C THR A 358 19.82 -8.04 -11.57
N ASN A 359 19.98 -9.05 -10.72
CA ASN A 359 20.73 -10.28 -11.03
C ASN A 359 19.90 -11.32 -11.79
N CYS A 360 18.57 -11.14 -11.86
CA CYS A 360 17.70 -12.07 -12.57
C CYS A 360 17.97 -12.03 -14.07
N GLN A 361 18.27 -13.19 -14.66
CA GLN A 361 18.62 -13.31 -16.08
C GLN A 361 17.42 -13.65 -16.96
N LEU A 362 16.41 -14.30 -16.38
CA LEU A 362 15.22 -14.79 -17.07
C LEU A 362 13.96 -14.31 -16.33
N LEU A 363 12.90 -14.07 -17.08
CA LEU A 363 11.58 -13.84 -16.52
C LEU A 363 10.83 -15.17 -16.35
N PRO A 364 10.10 -15.37 -15.24
CA PRO A 364 9.34 -16.58 -14.99
C PRO A 364 8.06 -16.65 -15.85
N SER A 365 7.45 -17.82 -15.94
CA SER A 365 6.26 -18.13 -16.74
C SER A 365 4.94 -17.57 -16.20
N ILE A 366 4.90 -16.26 -15.93
CA ILE A 366 3.78 -15.60 -15.25
C ILE A 366 2.57 -15.30 -16.14
N GLY A 367 2.65 -15.55 -17.45
CA GLY A 367 1.49 -15.41 -18.35
C GLY A 367 0.31 -16.34 -18.06
N GLN A 368 0.50 -17.34 -17.20
CA GLN A 368 -0.57 -18.24 -16.73
C GLN A 368 -1.47 -17.60 -15.65
N LEU A 369 -1.08 -16.45 -15.09
CA LEU A 369 -1.83 -15.74 -14.04
C LEU A 369 -3.07 -15.04 -14.63
N ARG A 370 -4.24 -15.69 -14.50
CA ARG A 370 -5.47 -15.32 -15.22
C ARG A 370 -6.16 -14.04 -14.74
N MET A 371 -5.86 -13.59 -13.54
CA MET A 371 -6.51 -12.40 -12.95
C MET A 371 -5.59 -11.18 -12.90
N LEU A 372 -4.33 -11.32 -13.33
CA LEU A 372 -3.34 -10.26 -13.29
C LEU A 372 -3.81 -9.10 -14.18
N LYS A 373 -3.92 -7.90 -13.60
CA LYS A 373 -4.36 -6.65 -14.25
C LYS A 373 -3.20 -5.69 -14.49
N SER A 374 -2.23 -5.65 -13.57
CA SER A 374 -1.09 -4.76 -13.65
C SER A 374 0.20 -5.54 -13.42
N LEU A 375 1.14 -5.37 -14.33
CA LEU A 375 2.47 -5.95 -14.25
C LEU A 375 3.52 -4.86 -14.50
N SER A 376 4.38 -4.65 -13.51
CA SER A 376 5.51 -3.72 -13.63
C SER A 376 6.82 -4.47 -13.42
N ILE A 377 7.70 -4.38 -14.42
CA ILE A 377 9.04 -4.98 -14.43
C ILE A 377 10.03 -3.83 -14.53
N ILE A 378 10.69 -3.51 -13.41
CA ILE A 378 11.48 -2.29 -13.28
C ILE A 378 12.89 -2.64 -12.79
N GLU A 379 13.91 -2.18 -13.50
CA GLU A 379 15.32 -2.34 -13.11
C GLU A 379 15.77 -3.82 -12.98
N MET A 380 15.25 -4.71 -13.85
CA MET A 380 15.71 -6.11 -13.96
C MET A 380 16.82 -6.24 -15.02
N ASN A 381 17.93 -5.53 -14.78
CA ASN A 381 19.01 -5.35 -15.74
C ASN A 381 19.71 -6.63 -16.22
N GLY A 382 19.55 -7.78 -15.56
CA GLY A 382 20.11 -9.06 -16.03
C GLY A 382 19.34 -9.68 -17.21
N VAL A 383 18.08 -9.29 -17.41
CA VAL A 383 17.21 -9.84 -18.44
C VAL A 383 17.58 -9.27 -19.81
N LYS A 384 17.86 -10.17 -20.77
CA LYS A 384 18.26 -9.80 -22.14
C LYS A 384 17.15 -9.89 -23.15
N GLU A 385 16.17 -10.75 -22.91
CA GLU A 385 15.06 -11.00 -23.82
C GLU A 385 13.76 -11.27 -23.08
N ILE A 386 12.65 -10.86 -23.69
CA ILE A 386 11.30 -11.30 -23.31
C ILE A 386 10.85 -12.27 -24.42
N ASN A 387 10.77 -13.56 -24.10
CA ASN A 387 10.48 -14.64 -25.05
C ASN A 387 9.24 -15.47 -24.62
N HIS A 388 8.93 -16.56 -25.33
CA HIS A 388 7.77 -17.41 -25.01
C HIS A 388 7.73 -17.95 -23.57
N GLN A 389 8.88 -18.14 -22.90
CA GLN A 389 8.94 -18.70 -21.55
C GLN A 389 8.23 -17.79 -20.55
N PHE A 390 8.31 -16.47 -20.74
CA PHE A 390 7.60 -15.50 -19.92
C PHE A 390 6.07 -15.68 -19.95
N PHE A 391 5.54 -16.07 -21.11
CA PHE A 391 4.10 -16.23 -21.31
C PHE A 391 3.61 -17.59 -20.82
N ARG A 392 4.38 -18.66 -21.06
CA ARG A 392 3.97 -20.03 -20.74
C ARG A 392 5.19 -20.92 -20.55
N ASP A 393 5.14 -21.76 -19.53
CA ASP A 393 5.97 -22.96 -19.48
C ASP A 393 5.40 -23.94 -20.52
N GLY A 394 6.20 -24.35 -21.51
CA GLY A 394 5.78 -25.07 -22.73
C GLY A 394 5.09 -26.44 -22.52
N LEU A 395 4.79 -26.77 -21.27
CA LEU A 395 4.14 -27.97 -20.76
C LEU A 395 2.61 -27.84 -20.60
N VAL A 396 2.06 -26.62 -20.53
CA VAL A 396 0.62 -26.37 -20.29
C VAL A 396 -0.10 -26.00 -21.58
N ASP A 397 -1.27 -26.61 -21.82
CA ASP A 397 -2.16 -26.46 -22.98
C ASP A 397 -2.05 -25.08 -23.66
N GLN A 398 -1.58 -25.08 -24.92
CA GLN A 398 -1.48 -23.90 -25.78
C GLN A 398 -2.85 -23.28 -26.13
N ALA A 399 -3.95 -23.82 -25.57
CA ALA A 399 -5.33 -23.47 -25.87
C ALA A 399 -5.80 -22.15 -25.22
N PHE A 400 -5.16 -21.69 -24.14
CA PHE A 400 -5.60 -20.48 -23.43
C PHE A 400 -4.69 -19.28 -23.68
N PRO A 401 -5.23 -18.07 -23.84
CA PRO A 401 -4.42 -16.86 -24.03
C PRO A 401 -3.60 -16.53 -22.78
N ALA A 402 -2.34 -16.13 -22.96
CA ALA A 402 -1.51 -15.65 -21.88
C ALA A 402 -2.00 -14.25 -21.44
N PHE A 403 -1.98 -14.00 -20.13
CA PHE A 403 -2.41 -12.73 -19.52
C PHE A 403 -3.81 -12.26 -19.97
N PRO A 404 -4.88 -13.06 -19.76
CA PRO A 404 -6.21 -12.76 -20.30
C PRO A 404 -6.84 -11.47 -19.77
N LYS A 405 -6.43 -10.99 -18.59
CA LYS A 405 -6.97 -9.79 -17.93
C LYS A 405 -5.95 -8.68 -17.71
N LEU A 406 -4.74 -8.81 -18.26
CA LEU A 406 -3.71 -7.78 -18.07
C LEU A 406 -4.13 -6.52 -18.81
N GLU A 407 -4.23 -5.42 -18.08
CA GLU A 407 -4.65 -4.10 -18.56
C GLU A 407 -3.43 -3.18 -18.72
N ILE A 408 -2.44 -3.31 -17.84
CA ILE A 408 -1.24 -2.48 -17.80
C ILE A 408 0.02 -3.36 -17.77
N LEU A 409 0.90 -3.14 -18.74
CA LEU A 409 2.26 -3.68 -18.76
C LEU A 409 3.27 -2.54 -18.81
N GLU A 410 4.13 -2.49 -17.81
CA GLU A 410 5.21 -1.51 -17.68
C GLU A 410 6.55 -2.22 -17.62
N VAL A 411 7.46 -1.83 -18.50
CA VAL A 411 8.84 -2.32 -18.58
C VAL A 411 9.75 -1.11 -18.50
N ASP A 412 10.44 -0.92 -17.38
CA ASP A 412 11.21 0.31 -17.11
C ASP A 412 12.64 -0.01 -16.63
N ILE A 413 13.60 0.81 -17.03
CA ILE A 413 15.02 0.71 -16.65
C ILE A 413 15.58 -0.69 -16.93
N MET A 414 15.34 -1.26 -18.11
CA MET A 414 15.84 -2.58 -18.50
C MET A 414 17.08 -2.47 -19.39
N PHE A 415 18.23 -2.18 -18.78
CA PHE A 415 19.43 -1.75 -19.52
C PHE A 415 20.02 -2.78 -20.49
N ASN A 416 19.88 -4.08 -20.22
CA ASN A 416 20.39 -5.11 -21.12
C ASN A 416 19.29 -5.77 -21.97
N LEU A 417 18.04 -5.31 -21.88
CA LEU A 417 16.95 -5.87 -22.69
C LEU A 417 17.17 -5.48 -24.14
N LYS A 418 17.42 -6.49 -24.98
CA LYS A 418 17.67 -6.35 -26.41
C LYS A 418 16.44 -6.61 -27.24
N GLU A 419 15.68 -7.64 -26.86
CA GLU A 419 14.65 -8.19 -27.74
C GLU A 419 13.40 -8.51 -26.96
N TRP A 420 12.25 -8.15 -27.53
CA TRP A 420 10.96 -8.71 -27.13
C TRP A 420 10.38 -9.46 -28.32
N ARG A 421 10.25 -10.78 -28.19
CA ARG A 421 9.79 -11.67 -29.26
C ARG A 421 8.60 -12.53 -28.83
N GLU A 422 7.99 -13.19 -29.82
CA GLU A 422 7.14 -14.38 -29.62
C GLU A 422 5.82 -14.18 -28.85
N VAL A 423 5.17 -13.02 -28.96
CA VAL A 423 3.75 -12.87 -28.61
C VAL A 423 2.92 -13.67 -29.62
N LYS A 424 1.99 -14.53 -29.19
CA LYS A 424 1.12 -15.32 -30.10
C LYS A 424 -0.23 -14.64 -30.30
N LEU A 425 -0.91 -14.97 -31.41
CA LEU A 425 -2.27 -14.52 -31.67
C LEU A 425 -3.20 -14.94 -30.53
N GLY A 426 -3.88 -13.97 -29.92
CA GLY A 426 -4.80 -14.17 -28.80
C GLY A 426 -4.20 -13.84 -27.43
N ASP A 427 -2.88 -13.69 -27.31
CA ASP A 427 -2.25 -13.24 -26.06
C ASP A 427 -2.56 -11.78 -25.75
N LEU A 428 -2.53 -11.45 -24.45
CA LEU A 428 -2.75 -10.09 -23.95
C LEU A 428 -4.05 -9.43 -24.48
N PRO A 429 -5.21 -10.13 -24.50
CA PRO A 429 -6.41 -9.66 -25.18
C PRO A 429 -7.04 -8.42 -24.53
N SER A 430 -6.72 -8.14 -23.27
CA SER A 430 -7.26 -7.02 -22.48
C SER A 430 -6.27 -5.88 -22.27
N LEU A 431 -5.07 -5.94 -22.88
CA LEU A 431 -4.02 -4.96 -22.63
C LEU A 431 -4.45 -3.59 -23.13
N LEU A 432 -4.51 -2.59 -22.23
CA LEU A 432 -4.93 -1.22 -22.52
C LEU A 432 -3.73 -0.28 -22.66
N LYS A 433 -2.72 -0.47 -21.80
CA LYS A 433 -1.53 0.37 -21.75
C LYS A 433 -0.26 -0.48 -21.76
N LEU A 434 0.64 -0.14 -22.67
CA LEU A 434 2.00 -0.66 -22.76
C LEU A 434 3.00 0.49 -22.70
N THR A 435 3.87 0.48 -21.69
CA THR A 435 4.96 1.45 -21.54
C THR A 435 6.29 0.72 -21.51
N MET A 436 7.23 1.17 -22.35
CA MET A 436 8.63 0.77 -22.29
C MET A 436 9.49 2.03 -22.10
N ASP A 437 10.18 2.14 -20.97
CA ASP A 437 11.02 3.29 -20.63
C ASP A 437 12.45 2.81 -20.32
N SER A 438 13.45 3.58 -20.77
CA SER A 438 14.86 3.39 -20.41
C SER A 438 15.37 1.98 -20.72
N CYS A 439 15.06 1.51 -21.93
CA CYS A 439 15.52 0.24 -22.50
C CYS A 439 16.52 0.52 -23.65
N PRO A 440 17.77 0.92 -23.35
CA PRO A 440 18.72 1.42 -24.33
C PRO A 440 19.21 0.40 -25.35
N GLU A 441 19.17 -0.89 -25.01
CA GLU A 441 19.62 -1.96 -25.88
C GLU A 441 18.49 -2.55 -26.75
N LEU A 442 17.24 -2.12 -26.54
CA LEU A 442 16.07 -2.68 -27.21
C LEU A 442 16.06 -2.30 -28.69
N ASP A 443 16.18 -3.29 -29.58
CA ASP A 443 16.17 -3.10 -31.04
C ASP A 443 15.04 -3.88 -31.75
N CYS A 444 14.39 -4.82 -31.06
CA CYS A 444 13.40 -5.72 -31.63
C CYS A 444 12.11 -5.81 -30.79
N LEU A 445 10.96 -5.64 -31.45
CA LEU A 445 9.61 -5.76 -30.88
C LEU A 445 8.82 -6.92 -31.50
N PRO A 446 7.86 -7.53 -30.77
CA PRO A 446 7.00 -8.57 -31.32
C PRO A 446 5.90 -7.94 -32.19
N SER A 447 5.10 -8.76 -32.89
CA SER A 447 3.93 -8.24 -33.61
C SER A 447 2.92 -7.65 -32.61
N LEU A 448 2.70 -6.35 -32.69
CA LEU A 448 1.74 -5.63 -31.83
C LEU A 448 0.34 -5.56 -32.43
N SER A 449 0.18 -5.90 -33.72
CA SER A 449 -1.08 -5.84 -34.47
C SER A 449 -2.22 -6.67 -33.85
N TRP A 450 -1.89 -7.69 -33.06
CA TRP A 450 -2.86 -8.58 -32.42
C TRP A 450 -3.43 -8.07 -31.09
N LEU A 451 -2.86 -6.99 -30.54
CA LEU A 451 -3.26 -6.41 -29.26
C LEU A 451 -4.52 -5.53 -29.43
N LYS A 452 -5.66 -6.16 -29.72
CA LYS A 452 -6.92 -5.50 -30.13
C LYS A 452 -7.55 -4.54 -29.12
N SER A 453 -7.10 -4.54 -27.87
CA SER A 453 -7.59 -3.65 -26.81
C SER A 453 -6.62 -2.52 -26.49
N LEU A 454 -5.43 -2.50 -27.12
CA LEU A 454 -4.37 -1.55 -26.79
C LEU A 454 -4.79 -0.14 -27.19
N LYS A 455 -4.85 0.76 -26.20
CA LYS A 455 -5.24 2.17 -26.38
C LYS A 455 -4.05 3.10 -26.26
N HIS A 456 -3.06 2.76 -25.42
CA HIS A 456 -1.93 3.61 -25.11
C HIS A 456 -0.62 2.85 -25.29
N LEU A 457 0.22 3.34 -26.18
CA LEU A 457 1.56 2.81 -26.44
C LEU A 457 2.60 3.91 -26.23
N GLU A 458 3.58 3.63 -25.40
CA GLU A 458 4.55 4.62 -24.94
C GLU A 458 5.97 4.05 -24.94
N PHE A 459 6.88 4.71 -25.66
CA PHE A 459 8.31 4.44 -25.66
C PHE A 459 9.07 5.66 -25.15
N ARG A 460 9.96 5.47 -24.18
CA ARG A 460 10.81 6.53 -23.65
C ARG A 460 12.25 6.06 -23.55
N ARG A 461 13.22 6.89 -23.95
CA ARG A 461 14.66 6.59 -23.77
C ARG A 461 15.07 5.20 -24.30
N CYS A 462 14.61 4.87 -25.51
CA CYS A 462 14.93 3.63 -26.23
C CYS A 462 15.70 3.94 -27.53
N PRO A 463 16.97 4.40 -27.46
CA PRO A 463 17.72 4.89 -28.61
C PRO A 463 18.00 3.89 -29.73
N LYS A 464 18.09 2.58 -29.44
CA LYS A 464 18.33 1.56 -30.47
C LYS A 464 17.08 1.04 -31.16
N LEU A 465 15.90 1.44 -30.70
CA LEU A 465 14.65 1.01 -31.31
C LEU A 465 14.47 1.74 -32.64
N LEU A 466 14.73 1.04 -33.75
CA LEU A 466 14.74 1.63 -35.09
C LEU A 466 13.33 1.82 -35.64
N SER A 467 12.50 0.78 -35.60
CA SER A 467 11.22 0.74 -36.30
C SER A 467 10.15 -0.02 -35.51
N LEU A 468 8.90 0.23 -35.88
CA LEU A 468 7.74 -0.52 -35.45
C LEU A 468 7.63 -1.85 -36.23
N PRO A 469 6.96 -2.87 -35.66
CA PRO A 469 6.74 -4.15 -36.34
C PRO A 469 6.19 -4.00 -37.76
N SER A 470 6.60 -4.87 -38.69
CA SER A 470 6.18 -4.82 -40.10
C SER A 470 4.67 -4.92 -40.29
N ASP A 471 4.00 -5.66 -39.42
CA ASP A 471 2.56 -5.92 -39.46
C ASP A 471 1.73 -4.72 -38.94
N GLY A 472 2.39 -3.63 -38.55
CA GLY A 472 1.77 -2.40 -38.06
C GLY A 472 1.34 -2.46 -36.59
N LEU A 473 0.60 -1.42 -36.19
CA LEU A 473 0.03 -1.24 -34.86
C LEU A 473 -1.46 -1.63 -34.82
N PRO A 474 -2.02 -1.95 -33.65
CA PRO A 474 -3.43 -2.29 -33.53
C PRO A 474 -4.33 -1.08 -33.83
N THR A 475 -5.47 -1.33 -34.48
CA THR A 475 -6.43 -0.28 -34.88
C THR A 475 -7.17 0.35 -33.70
N SER A 476 -7.09 -0.23 -32.50
CA SER A 476 -7.66 0.30 -31.26
C SER A 476 -6.84 1.44 -30.65
N LEU A 477 -5.65 1.72 -31.18
CA LEU A 477 -4.70 2.64 -30.54
C LEU A 477 -5.22 4.09 -30.56
N GLU A 478 -5.37 4.67 -29.37
CA GLU A 478 -5.87 6.04 -29.18
C GLU A 478 -4.72 7.03 -29.00
N SER A 479 -3.62 6.60 -28.38
CA SER A 479 -2.44 7.43 -28.10
C SER A 479 -1.14 6.68 -28.36
N PHE A 480 -0.22 7.34 -29.06
CA PHE A 480 1.15 6.91 -29.29
C PHE A 480 2.13 7.98 -28.82
N ILE A 481 3.02 7.64 -27.88
CA ILE A 481 3.96 8.59 -27.26
C ILE A 481 5.38 8.06 -27.43
N VAL A 482 6.27 8.89 -27.95
CA VAL A 482 7.69 8.59 -28.11
C VAL A 482 8.51 9.76 -27.57
N ILE A 483 9.39 9.51 -26.60
CA ILE A 483 10.21 10.54 -25.96
C ILE A 483 11.66 10.06 -25.88
N ASP A 484 12.60 10.84 -26.39
CA ASP A 484 14.03 10.52 -26.37
C ASP A 484 14.35 9.16 -27.03
N CYS A 485 13.68 8.88 -28.16
CA CYS A 485 13.95 7.72 -29.03
C CYS A 485 14.28 8.25 -30.44
N PRO A 486 15.53 8.68 -30.71
CA PRO A 486 15.89 9.38 -31.93
C PRO A 486 15.61 8.59 -33.21
N GLU A 487 15.99 7.31 -33.25
CA GLU A 487 15.82 6.47 -34.44
C GLU A 487 14.33 6.24 -34.75
N LEU A 488 13.54 5.80 -33.76
CA LEU A 488 12.10 5.62 -33.92
C LEU A 488 11.38 6.90 -34.35
N LYS A 489 11.78 8.05 -33.80
CA LYS A 489 11.21 9.36 -34.16
C LYS A 489 11.46 9.71 -35.64
N GLU A 490 12.65 9.42 -36.15
CA GLU A 490 12.97 9.64 -37.57
C GLU A 490 12.18 8.70 -38.48
N TRP A 491 12.07 7.42 -38.13
CA TRP A 491 11.28 6.44 -38.88
C TRP A 491 9.78 6.73 -38.85
N CYS A 492 9.28 7.32 -37.77
CA CYS A 492 7.89 7.75 -37.63
C CYS A 492 7.65 9.20 -38.05
N ARG A 493 8.61 9.87 -38.71
CA ARG A 493 8.46 11.27 -39.10
C ARG A 493 7.31 11.44 -40.10
N LYS A 494 6.45 12.44 -39.86
CA LYS A 494 5.28 12.73 -40.70
C LYS A 494 5.65 12.88 -42.18
N ALA A 495 4.98 12.11 -43.05
CA ALA A 495 5.11 12.09 -44.51
C ALA A 495 6.48 11.65 -45.10
N GLU A 496 7.53 11.59 -44.29
CA GLU A 496 8.90 11.24 -44.73
C GLU A 496 9.36 9.89 -44.20
N GLY A 497 8.92 9.51 -43.00
CA GLY A 497 9.36 8.29 -42.34
C GLY A 497 8.65 7.04 -42.86
N GLU A 498 9.39 5.94 -42.99
CA GLU A 498 8.87 4.66 -43.49
C GLU A 498 7.70 4.12 -42.65
N ASP A 499 7.73 4.38 -41.34
CA ASP A 499 6.73 3.91 -40.37
C ASP A 499 5.58 4.89 -40.16
N TRP A 500 5.60 6.08 -40.80
CA TRP A 500 4.51 7.04 -40.66
C TRP A 500 3.16 6.42 -41.05
N SER A 501 3.14 5.60 -42.11
CA SER A 501 1.93 4.90 -42.55
C SER A 501 1.33 4.01 -41.46
N LYS A 502 2.16 3.41 -40.59
CA LYS A 502 1.75 2.54 -39.48
C LYS A 502 1.08 3.27 -38.32
N ILE A 503 1.40 4.56 -38.13
CA ILE A 503 0.88 5.38 -37.02
C ILE A 503 -0.08 6.47 -37.47
N SER A 504 -0.18 6.76 -38.77
CA SER A 504 -0.95 7.88 -39.31
C SER A 504 -2.44 7.88 -38.94
N SER A 505 -3.01 6.72 -38.62
CA SER A 505 -4.40 6.56 -38.18
C SER A 505 -4.62 6.81 -36.68
N VAL A 506 -3.54 6.94 -35.88
CA VAL A 506 -3.62 7.11 -34.41
C VAL A 506 -4.07 8.53 -34.07
N PRO A 507 -5.14 8.73 -33.28
CA PRO A 507 -5.69 10.05 -33.01
C PRO A 507 -4.73 11.04 -32.33
N SER A 508 -3.96 10.57 -31.34
CA SER A 508 -3.04 11.38 -30.53
C SER A 508 -1.62 10.85 -30.64
N ILE A 509 -0.73 11.61 -31.28
CA ILE A 509 0.68 11.22 -31.50
C ILE A 509 1.57 12.29 -30.90
N TRP A 510 2.47 11.90 -29.99
CA TRP A 510 3.38 12.81 -29.31
C TRP A 510 4.84 12.39 -29.50
N PHE A 511 5.69 13.33 -29.93
CA PHE A 511 7.14 13.18 -29.98
C PHE A 511 7.80 14.22 -29.07
N ASP A 512 8.63 13.80 -28.12
CA ASP A 512 9.39 14.69 -27.23
C ASP A 512 8.54 15.80 -26.59
N CYS A 513 7.36 15.43 -26.08
CA CYS A 513 6.36 16.32 -25.48
C CYS A 513 5.68 17.31 -26.46
N GLU A 514 5.83 17.13 -27.77
CA GLU A 514 5.13 17.88 -28.81
C GLU A 514 4.11 16.99 -29.54
N GLU A 515 2.86 17.46 -29.66
CA GLU A 515 1.81 16.75 -30.39
C GLU A 515 1.98 16.93 -31.92
N VAL A 516 2.01 15.82 -32.65
CA VAL A 516 2.00 15.86 -34.12
C VAL A 516 0.60 16.20 -34.57
N SER A 517 0.41 17.45 -34.97
CA SER A 517 -0.88 17.92 -35.50
C SER A 517 -1.42 17.00 -36.61
N GLN A 518 -2.41 16.18 -36.26
CA GLN A 518 -3.31 15.52 -37.20
C GLN A 518 -4.20 16.63 -37.78
N GLU A 519 -4.34 16.72 -39.10
CA GLU A 519 -5.07 17.80 -39.80
C GLU A 519 -6.57 17.91 -39.43
N MET A 520 -7.05 17.10 -38.49
CA MET A 520 -8.40 17.14 -37.97
C MET A 520 -8.73 18.46 -37.25
N TYR A 521 -7.75 19.13 -36.63
CA TYR A 521 -7.96 20.48 -36.09
C TYR A 521 -8.02 21.55 -37.18
N LYS A 522 -7.33 21.39 -38.31
CA LYS A 522 -7.50 22.33 -39.43
C LYS A 522 -8.88 22.19 -40.05
N LYS A 523 -9.47 21.00 -40.16
CA LYS A 523 -10.85 20.84 -40.65
C LYS A 523 -11.90 21.36 -39.69
N ILE A 524 -11.79 21.13 -38.37
CA ILE A 524 -12.76 21.67 -37.39
C ILE A 524 -12.61 23.18 -37.26
N VAL A 525 -11.38 23.72 -37.28
CA VAL A 525 -11.16 25.18 -37.30
C VAL A 525 -11.56 25.81 -38.64
N LEU A 526 -11.35 25.14 -39.79
CA LEU A 526 -11.90 25.61 -41.08
C LEU A 526 -13.42 25.55 -41.12
N ILE A 527 -14.05 24.48 -40.60
CA ILE A 527 -15.52 24.34 -40.56
C ILE A 527 -16.11 25.38 -39.61
N CYS A 528 -15.49 25.64 -38.45
CA CYS A 528 -15.89 26.72 -37.54
C CYS A 528 -15.63 28.11 -38.13
N LEU A 529 -14.56 28.33 -38.91
CA LEU A 529 -14.31 29.59 -39.61
C LEU A 529 -15.23 29.80 -40.82
N LEU A 530 -15.63 28.72 -41.52
CA LEU A 530 -16.57 28.77 -42.65
C LEU A 530 -18.02 28.97 -42.20
N LEU A 531 -18.41 28.45 -41.02
CA LEU A 531 -19.75 28.67 -40.44
C LEU A 531 -19.94 30.05 -39.78
N ILE A 532 -18.87 30.84 -39.61
CA ILE A 532 -18.95 32.24 -39.13
C ILE A 532 -19.04 33.24 -40.31
N LEU A 533 -18.80 32.78 -41.55
CA LEU A 533 -18.77 33.62 -42.76
C LEU A 533 -19.88 33.28 -43.79
N THR A 534 -20.91 32.54 -43.39
CA THR A 534 -22.19 32.38 -44.10
C THR A 534 -23.33 32.64 -43.14
#